data_AF-A5UVQ7-F1
#
_entry.id   AF-A5UVQ7-F1
#
_cell.length_a   1.000
_cell.length_b   1.000
_cell.length_c   1.000
_cell.angle_alpha   90.00
_cell.angle_beta   90.00
_cell.angle_gamma   90.00
#
_symmetry.space_group_name_H-M   'P 1'
#
loop_
_entity.id
_entity.type
_entity.pdbx_description
1 polymer ?
#
loop_
_entity_poly.entity_id
_entity_poly.type
_entity_poly.pdbx_seq_one_letter_code
_entity_poly.pdbx_strand_id
1 'polypeptide(L)'
;MDTAIFLPLDESQVIALARQLTPAGKRALLRTLLPDLDELDRLVEYGNQRIRQLAAQRGLDWETLSEDERMRLVDDLKHDDVRG
;
A
#
# COMPACT_ATOMS: atom_id res chain seq x y z
N MET A 1 -25.68 7.73 33.26
CA MET A 1 -26.52 6.90 32.38
C MET A 1 -26.12 7.29 30.97
N ASP A 2 -25.36 6.43 30.28
CA ASP A 2 -24.95 6.70 28.91
C ASP A 2 -26.14 6.38 28.01
N THR A 3 -26.83 7.44 27.57
CA THR A 3 -27.94 7.33 26.64
C THR A 3 -27.37 7.05 25.25
N ALA A 4 -27.38 5.79 24.83
CA ALA A 4 -27.02 5.43 23.46
C ALA A 4 -28.12 5.94 22.52
N ILE A 5 -27.81 6.99 21.75
CA ILE A 5 -28.69 7.50 20.70
C ILE A 5 -28.42 6.68 19.44
N PHE A 6 -29.41 5.91 18.98
CA PHE A 6 -29.33 5.19 17.72
C PHE A 6 -29.47 6.17 16.56
N LEU A 7 -28.41 6.33 15.78
CA LEU A 7 -28.43 7.13 14.56
C LEU A 7 -28.47 6.17 13.36
N PRO A 8 -29.62 6.02 12.66
CA PRO A 8 -29.67 5.19 11.47
C PRO A 8 -28.84 5.87 10.37
N LEU A 9 -27.69 5.27 10.06
CA LEU A 9 -26.84 5.68 8.94
C LEU A 9 -27.09 4.75 7.77
N ASP A 10 -27.37 5.32 6.60
CA ASP A 10 -27.35 4.55 5.37
C ASP A 10 -25.91 4.32 4.88
N GLU A 11 -25.75 3.37 3.95
CA GLU A 11 -24.43 2.99 3.43
C GLU A 11 -23.69 4.16 2.78
N SER A 12 -24.42 5.07 2.12
CA SER A 12 -23.83 6.24 1.47
C SER A 12 -23.24 7.22 2.50
N GLN A 13 -23.90 7.39 3.64
CA GLN A 13 -23.42 8.20 4.75
C GLN A 13 -22.20 7.56 5.42
N VAL A 14 -22.18 6.23 5.59
CA VAL A 14 -21.02 5.50 6.11
C VAL A 14 -19.79 5.71 5.19
N ILE A 15 -19.98 5.62 3.88
CA ILE A 15 -18.91 5.87 2.89
C ILE A 15 -18.44 7.34 2.95
N ALA A 16 -19.36 8.30 3.09
CA ALA A 16 -19.03 9.72 3.21
C ALA A 16 -18.20 10.02 4.46
N LEU A 17 -18.47 9.35 5.57
CA LEU A 17 -17.69 9.46 6.81
C LEU A 17 -16.32 8.79 6.66
N ALA A 18 -16.26 7.59 6.06
CA ALA A 18 -15.01 6.90 5.78
C ALA A 18 -14.04 7.73 4.92
N ARG A 19 -14.56 8.52 3.96
CA ARG A 19 -13.76 9.42 3.12
C ARG A 19 -13.11 10.57 3.88
N GLN A 20 -13.68 10.98 5.02
CA GLN A 20 -13.17 12.07 5.85
C GLN A 20 -12.11 11.63 6.86
N LEU A 21 -11.85 10.32 6.98
CA LEU A 21 -10.81 9.80 7.86
C LEU A 21 -9.41 10.30 7.47
N THR A 22 -8.54 10.41 8.46
CA THR A 22 -7.10 10.64 8.24
C THR A 22 -6.49 9.50 7.42
N PRO A 23 -5.32 9.69 6.78
CA PRO A 23 -4.64 8.60 6.08
C PRO A 23 -4.37 7.36 6.95
N ALA A 24 -4.09 7.56 8.25
CA ALA A 24 -3.96 6.46 9.20
C ALA A 24 -5.30 5.75 9.45
N GLY A 25 -6.39 6.52 9.64
CA GLY A 25 -7.74 5.97 9.83
C GLY A 25 -8.26 5.20 8.62
N LYS A 26 -8.00 5.68 7.39
CA LYS A 26 -8.35 4.96 6.16
C LYS A 26 -7.63 3.62 6.05
N ARG A 27 -6.34 3.57 6.38
CA ARG A 27 -5.56 2.32 6.40
C ARG A 27 -6.09 1.34 7.43
N ALA A 28 -6.43 1.81 8.63
CA ALA A 28 -7.04 0.96 9.66
C ALA A 28 -8.42 0.43 9.21
N LEU A 29 -9.28 1.28 8.65
CA LEU A 29 -10.59 0.88 8.12
C LEU A 29 -10.44 -0.19 7.04
N LEU A 30 -9.52 0.01 6.10
CA LEU A 30 -9.25 -0.96 5.05
C LEU A 30 -8.82 -2.31 5.65
N ARG A 31 -7.85 -2.34 6.59
CA ARG A 31 -7.40 -3.58 7.25
C ARG A 31 -8.53 -4.34 7.93
N THR A 32 -9.51 -3.63 8.49
CA THR A 32 -10.69 -4.25 9.10
C THR A 32 -11.65 -4.82 8.06
N LEU A 33 -11.77 -4.18 6.90
CA LEU A 33 -12.74 -4.55 5.87
C LEU A 33 -12.23 -5.63 4.90
N LEU A 34 -10.91 -5.75 4.71
CA LEU A 34 -10.33 -6.73 3.81
C LEU A 34 -9.56 -7.79 4.63
N PRO A 35 -10.00 -9.07 4.62
CA PRO A 35 -9.39 -10.13 5.42
C PRO A 35 -7.93 -10.42 5.03
N ASP A 36 -7.54 -10.12 3.78
CA ASP A 36 -6.21 -10.44 3.26
C ASP A 36 -5.28 -9.22 3.19
N LEU A 37 -5.66 -8.10 3.82
CA LEU A 37 -4.83 -6.89 3.79
C LEU A 37 -3.51 -7.06 4.54
N ASP A 38 -3.46 -7.90 5.56
CA ASP A 38 -2.21 -8.24 6.24
C ASP A 38 -1.27 -9.02 5.32
N GLU A 39 -1.80 -9.82 4.39
CA GLU A 39 -1.02 -10.50 3.38
C GLU A 39 -0.56 -9.52 2.29
N LEU A 40 -1.45 -8.64 1.84
CA LEU A 40 -1.08 -7.57 0.90
C LEU A 40 -0.02 -6.62 1.48
N ASP A 41 -0.18 -6.18 2.73
CA ASP A 41 0.80 -5.34 3.44
C ASP A 41 2.16 -6.04 3.53
N ARG A 42 2.18 -7.36 3.82
CA ARG A 42 3.41 -8.16 3.83
C ARG A 42 4.03 -8.27 2.44
N LEU A 43 3.24 -8.49 1.39
CA LEU A 43 3.71 -8.57 0.01
C LEU A 43 4.28 -7.22 -0.46
N VAL A 44 3.62 -6.12 -0.12
CA VAL A 44 4.09 -4.76 -0.43
C VAL A 44 5.39 -4.46 0.31
N GLU A 45 5.48 -4.79 1.60
CA GLU A 45 6.71 -4.60 2.38
C GLU A 45 7.86 -5.45 1.82
N TYR A 46 7.61 -6.72 1.51
CA TYR A 46 8.59 -7.58 0.86
C TYR A 46 9.05 -7.02 -0.48
N GLY A 47 8.13 -6.59 -1.34
CA GLY A 47 8.43 -5.98 -2.63
C GLY A 47 9.30 -4.73 -2.49
N ASN A 48 8.95 -3.85 -1.53
CA ASN A 48 9.70 -2.64 -1.22
C ASN A 48 11.12 -2.94 -0.71
N GLN A 49 11.29 -3.94 0.15
CA GLN A 49 12.62 -4.34 0.62
C GLN A 49 13.44 -4.94 -0.51
N ARG A 50 12.84 -5.81 -1.33
CA ARG A 50 13.51 -6.48 -2.43
C ARG A 50 13.98 -5.49 -3.50
N ILE A 51 13.13 -4.53 -3.88
CA ILE A 51 13.49 -3.56 -4.92
C ILE A 51 14.60 -2.61 -4.45
N ARG A 52 14.61 -2.21 -3.17
CA ARG A 52 15.72 -1.43 -2.58
C ARG A 52 17.04 -2.19 -2.61
N GLN A 53 17.01 -3.48 -2.26
CA GLN A 53 18.21 -4.34 -2.34
C GLN A 53 18.74 -4.45 -3.77
N LEU A 54 17.86 -4.69 -4.75
CA LEU A 54 18.23 -4.82 -6.16
C LEU A 54 18.74 -3.51 -6.77
N ALA A 55 18.17 -2.38 -6.38
CA ALA A 55 18.65 -1.05 -6.73
C ALA A 55 20.06 -0.81 -6.16
N ALA A 56 20.25 -1.09 -4.87
CA ALA A 56 21.54 -0.92 -4.20
C ALA A 56 22.65 -1.79 -4.80
N GLN A 57 22.34 -3.02 -5.21
CA GLN A 57 23.28 -3.90 -5.94
C GLN A 57 23.75 -3.29 -7.27
N ARG A 58 22.94 -2.42 -7.87
CA ARG A 58 23.25 -1.67 -9.11
C ARG A 58 23.81 -0.27 -8.84
N GLY A 59 24.08 0.07 -7.58
CA GLY A 59 24.59 1.38 -7.17
C GLY A 59 23.54 2.51 -7.22
N LEU A 60 22.25 2.16 -7.24
CA LEU A 60 21.13 3.09 -7.29
C LEU A 60 20.44 3.20 -5.93
N ASP A 61 19.94 4.40 -5.59
CA ASP A 61 19.06 4.61 -4.44
C ASP A 61 17.61 4.74 -4.90
N TRP A 62 16.82 3.70 -4.62
CA TRP A 62 15.40 3.60 -4.97
C TRP A 62 14.56 4.81 -4.55
N GLU A 63 14.85 5.41 -3.39
CA GLU A 63 14.06 6.53 -2.85
C GLU A 63 14.31 7.83 -3.63
N THR A 64 15.43 7.93 -4.33
CA THR A 64 15.82 9.11 -5.13
C THR A 64 15.40 9.04 -6.60
N LEU A 65 15.06 7.84 -7.08
CA LEU A 65 14.62 7.63 -8.45
C LEU A 65 13.24 8.27 -8.72
N SER A 66 13.11 8.92 -9.86
CA SER A 66 11.83 9.31 -10.43
C SER A 66 10.99 8.08 -10.80
N GLU A 67 9.69 8.28 -11.00
CA GLU A 67 8.78 7.19 -11.39
C GLU A 67 9.20 6.51 -12.70
N ASP A 68 9.64 7.29 -13.70
CA ASP A 68 10.13 6.78 -14.98
C ASP A 68 11.43 5.97 -14.85
N GLU A 69 12.31 6.35 -13.91
CA GLU A 69 13.53 5.59 -13.62
C GLU A 69 13.23 4.31 -12.86
N ARG A 70 12.27 4.35 -11.92
CA ARG A 70 11.78 3.16 -11.22
C ARG A 70 11.15 2.15 -12.19
N MET A 71 10.34 2.63 -13.14
CA MET A 71 9.71 1.76 -14.14
C MET A 71 10.75 1.06 -15.01
N ARG A 72 11.75 1.81 -15.51
CA ARG A 72 12.87 1.24 -16.28
C ARG A 72 13.63 0.19 -15.50
N LEU A 73 13.96 0.46 -14.23
CA LEU A 73 14.64 -0.51 -13.37
C LEU A 73 13.81 -1.80 -13.18
N VAL A 74 12.51 -1.68 -12.95
CA VAL A 74 11.61 -2.84 -12.82
C VAL A 74 11.54 -3.64 -14.12
N ASP A 75 11.50 -2.97 -15.27
CA ASP A 75 11.50 -3.66 -16.56
C ASP A 75 12.85 -4.34 -16.85
N ASP A 76 13.99 -3.71 -16.55
CA ASP A 76 15.31 -4.34 -16.68
C ASP A 76 15.40 -5.60 -15.81
N LEU A 77 14.94 -5.53 -14.56
CA LEU A 77 14.92 -6.66 -13.63
C LEU A 77 14.10 -7.85 -14.15
N LYS A 78 12.94 -7.61 -14.76
CA LYS A 78 12.09 -8.66 -15.33
C LYS A 78 12.76 -9.39 -16.49
N HIS A 79 13.63 -8.70 -17.26
CA HIS A 79 14.33 -9.28 -18.39
C HIS A 79 15.63 -10.00 -17.99
N ASP A 80 16.26 -9.59 -16.88
CA ASP A 80 17.44 -10.23 -16.32
C ASP A 80 17.12 -11.62 -15.71
N ASP A 81 16.00 -11.77 -15.00
CA ASP A 81 15.54 -13.06 -14.40
C ASP A 81 15.21 -14.14 -15.45
N VAL A 82 15.09 -13.78 -16.74
CA VAL A 82 14.85 -14.72 -17.85
C VAL A 82 16.17 -15.25 -18.45
N ARG A 83 17.33 -14.67 -18.09
CA ARG A 83 18.65 -15.03 -18.62
C ARG A 83 19.58 -15.69 -17.61
N GLY A 84 19.17 -15.83 -16.35
CA GLY A 84 19.86 -16.59 -15.29
C GLY A 84 19.21 -17.93 -15.02
#